data_AF-A0A3L6SS18-F1
#
_entry.id   AF-A0A3L6SS18-F1
#
_cell.length_a   1.000
_cell.length_b   1.000
_cell.length_c   1.000
_cell.angle_alpha   90.00
_cell.angle_beta   90.00
_cell.angle_gamma   90.00
#
_symmetry.space_group_name_H-M   'P 1'
#
loop_
_entity.id
_entity.type
_entity.pdbx_description
1 polymer ?
#
loop_
_entity_poly.entity_id
_entity_poly.type
_entity_poly.pdbx_seq_one_letter_code
_entity_poly.pdbx_strand_id
1 'polypeptide(L)'
;MDIAGLGLHGTKISQHTANQMVRAYATIFCNIAEDAYYGRVKIETIISFLDALRGLGAVCHILVESIMGTLEDGPIKNTITSYMDKESQEFDSKVNNLKDEFTLATKVHPHKHIVIGILYYGTTSAESYVRQMIKCHKAALPHIGG
;
A
#
# COMPACT_ATOMS: atom_id res chain seq x y z
N MET A 1 20.26 34.12 -7.15
CA MET A 1 18.91 33.63 -7.52
C MET A 1 19.00 33.22 -8.96
N ASP A 2 19.04 31.92 -9.19
CA ASP A 2 19.05 31.30 -10.51
C ASP A 2 17.85 30.34 -10.56
N ILE A 3 17.00 30.56 -11.56
CA ILE A 3 15.70 29.89 -11.77
C ILE A 3 15.88 28.83 -12.87
N ALA A 4 17.10 28.38 -13.13
CA ALA A 4 17.42 27.26 -14.01
C ALA A 4 17.39 25.94 -13.23
N GLY A 5 16.20 25.39 -13.01
CA GLY A 5 16.08 24.07 -12.38
C GLY A 5 14.68 23.61 -12.03
N LEU A 6 13.64 24.15 -12.67
CA LEU A 6 12.28 23.58 -12.67
C LEU A 6 12.26 22.28 -13.50
N GLY A 7 13.18 21.37 -13.20
CA GLY A 7 13.23 20.02 -13.70
C GLY A 7 12.10 19.25 -13.02
N LEU A 8 11.02 19.10 -13.76
CA LEU A 8 9.92 18.19 -13.52
C LEU A 8 10.43 16.73 -13.63
N HIS A 9 11.36 16.33 -12.77
CA HIS A 9 11.98 15.01 -12.75
C HIS A 9 11.68 14.35 -11.40
N GLY A 10 10.56 13.63 -11.37
CA GLY A 10 10.16 12.65 -10.35
C GLY A 10 10.31 13.13 -8.91
N THR A 11 9.21 13.57 -8.27
CA THR A 11 9.16 13.81 -6.83
C THR A 11 9.53 12.54 -6.06
N LYS A 12 10.82 12.37 -5.76
CA LYS A 12 11.31 11.37 -4.82
C LYS A 12 10.67 11.68 -3.47
N ILE A 13 9.83 10.78 -2.96
CA ILE A 13 9.37 10.89 -1.58
C ILE A 13 10.60 10.85 -0.67
N SER A 14 10.72 11.85 0.21
CA SER A 14 11.80 11.85 1.19
C SER A 14 11.64 10.66 2.14
N GLN A 15 12.76 10.09 2.58
CA GLN A 15 12.74 9.02 3.59
C GLN A 15 12.00 9.47 4.87
N HIS A 16 12.09 10.76 5.21
CA HIS A 16 11.37 11.34 6.33
C HIS A 16 9.85 11.24 6.14
N THR A 17 9.34 11.62 4.97
CA THR A 17 7.92 11.54 4.62
C THR A 17 7.43 10.10 4.60
N ALA A 18 8.20 9.17 4.01
CA ALA A 18 7.88 7.75 4.02
C ALA A 18 7.78 7.20 5.46
N ASN A 19 8.76 7.52 6.30
CA ASN A 19 8.77 7.10 7.70
C ASN A 19 7.58 7.69 8.48
N GLN A 20 7.19 8.94 8.23
CA GLN A 20 6.02 9.56 8.85
C GLN A 20 4.73 8.85 8.44
N MET A 21 4.55 8.53 7.16
CA MET A 21 3.36 7.80 6.69
C MET A 21 3.31 6.38 7.26
N VAL A 22 4.43 5.65 7.26
CA VAL A 22 4.50 4.32 7.87
C VAL A 22 4.15 4.39 9.36
N ARG A 23 4.65 5.39 10.10
CA ARG A 23 4.26 5.61 11.50
C ARG A 23 2.77 5.90 11.66
N ALA A 24 2.19 6.73 10.79
CA ALA A 24 0.76 7.03 10.84
C ALA A 24 -0.10 5.77 10.64
N TYR A 25 0.23 4.94 9.65
CA TYR A 25 -0.47 3.67 9.42
C TYR A 25 -0.25 2.66 10.54
N ALA A 26 0.98 2.56 11.08
CA ALA A 26 1.26 1.71 12.24
C ALA A 26 0.41 2.12 13.46
N THR A 27 0.28 3.42 13.73
CA THR A 27 -0.60 3.93 14.80
C THR A 27 -2.05 3.53 14.56
N ILE A 28 -2.56 3.63 13.32
CA ILE A 28 -3.91 3.19 12.97
C ILE A 28 -4.08 1.70 13.29
N PHE A 29 -3.14 0.85 12.89
CA PHE A 29 -3.20 -0.59 13.17
C PHE A 29 -3.16 -0.89 14.67
N CYS A 30 -2.33 -0.19 15.45
CA CYS A 30 -2.29 -0.34 16.91
C CYS A 30 -3.62 0.05 17.56
N ASN A 31 -4.22 1.17 17.15
CA ASN A 31 -5.52 1.61 17.67
C ASN A 31 -6.63 0.60 17.35
N ILE A 32 -6.60 0.02 16.15
CA ILE A 32 -7.57 -1.01 15.73
C ILE A 32 -7.37 -2.30 16.54
N ALA A 33 -6.13 -2.70 16.78
CA ALA A 33 -5.82 -3.86 17.63
C ALA A 33 -6.28 -3.63 19.08
N GLU A 34 -6.13 -2.41 19.60
CA GLU A 34 -6.65 -2.01 20.90
C GLU A 34 -8.19 -2.09 20.92
N ASP A 35 -8.86 -1.51 19.93
CA ASP A 35 -10.32 -1.58 19.81
C ASP A 35 -10.81 -3.03 19.73
N ALA A 36 -10.09 -3.91 19.01
CA ALA A 36 -10.35 -5.34 18.98
C ALA A 36 -10.22 -6.01 20.34
N TYR A 37 -9.15 -5.71 21.07
CA TYR A 37 -8.91 -6.26 22.41
C TYR A 37 -10.01 -5.91 23.40
N TYR A 38 -10.49 -4.66 23.37
CA TYR A 38 -11.54 -4.18 24.27
C TYR A 38 -12.98 -4.40 23.74
N GLY A 39 -13.15 -5.07 22.60
CA GLY A 39 -14.48 -5.29 22.00
C GLY A 39 -15.16 -4.02 21.49
N ARG A 40 -14.39 -2.98 21.17
CA ARG A 40 -14.85 -1.67 20.66
C ARG A 40 -14.88 -1.59 19.12
N VAL A 41 -14.68 -2.71 18.42
CA VAL A 41 -14.66 -2.76 16.95
C VAL A 41 -16.01 -2.37 16.37
N LYS A 42 -16.00 -1.33 15.55
CA LYS A 42 -17.16 -0.90 14.76
C LYS A 42 -16.90 -1.11 13.28
N ILE A 43 -17.94 -0.90 12.47
CA ILE A 43 -17.85 -0.96 11.00
C ILE A 43 -16.79 0.04 10.51
N GLU A 44 -16.76 1.24 11.09
CA GLU A 44 -15.81 2.29 10.74
C GLU A 44 -14.37 1.87 11.05
N THR A 45 -14.15 1.07 12.11
CA THR A 45 -12.83 0.51 12.47
C THR A 45 -12.31 -0.40 11.37
N ILE A 46 -13.16 -1.27 10.81
CA ILE A 46 -12.79 -2.21 9.74
C ILE A 46 -12.59 -1.50 8.40
N ILE A 47 -13.40 -0.49 8.09
CA ILE A 47 -13.20 0.33 6.89
C ILE A 47 -11.86 1.08 6.99
N SER A 48 -11.58 1.71 8.13
CA SER A 48 -10.32 2.42 8.37
C SER A 48 -9.11 1.49 8.30
N PHE A 49 -9.27 0.24 8.75
CA PHE A 49 -8.24 -0.79 8.60
C PHE A 49 -7.89 -1.05 7.12
N LEU A 50 -8.90 -1.31 6.28
CA LEU A 50 -8.70 -1.58 4.85
C LEU A 50 -8.12 -0.37 4.13
N ASP A 51 -8.59 0.83 4.45
CA ASP A 51 -8.07 2.08 3.88
C ASP A 51 -6.60 2.31 4.29
N ALA A 52 -6.22 1.99 5.53
CA ALA A 52 -4.83 2.05 5.99
C ALA A 52 -3.93 1.03 5.30
N LEU A 53 -4.41 -0.20 5.03
CA LEU A 53 -3.67 -1.19 4.25
C LEU A 53 -3.42 -0.69 2.82
N ARG A 54 -4.43 -0.11 2.19
CA ARG A 54 -4.30 0.47 0.84
C ARG A 54 -3.32 1.63 0.84
N GLY A 55 -3.41 2.52 1.83
CA GLY A 55 -2.48 3.62 2.03
C GLY A 55 -1.03 3.15 2.21
N LEU A 56 -0.81 2.10 3.01
CA LEU A 56 0.51 1.49 3.15
C LEU A 56 1.04 0.92 1.83
N GLY A 57 0.18 0.21 1.08
CA GLY A 57 0.52 -0.29 -0.26
C GLY A 57 0.93 0.83 -1.22
N ALA A 58 0.19 1.95 -1.24
CA ALA A 58 0.54 3.10 -2.06
C ALA A 58 1.91 3.69 -1.69
N VAL A 59 2.24 3.78 -0.40
CA VAL A 59 3.59 4.22 0.03
C VAL A 59 4.67 3.27 -0.47
N CYS A 60 4.45 1.96 -0.37
CA CYS A 60 5.39 0.98 -0.91
C CYS A 60 5.58 1.14 -2.42
N HIS A 61 4.50 1.35 -3.17
CA HIS A 61 4.55 1.58 -4.61
C HIS A 61 5.40 2.81 -4.96
N ILE A 62 5.10 3.95 -4.34
CA ILE A 62 5.81 5.21 -4.59
C ILE A 62 7.31 5.09 -4.25
N LEU A 63 7.65 4.36 -3.19
CA LEU A 63 9.05 4.10 -2.83
C LEU A 63 9.80 3.34 -3.93
N VAL A 64 9.14 2.38 -4.59
CA VAL A 64 9.73 1.66 -5.71
C VAL A 64 9.76 2.56 -6.96
N GLU A 65 8.70 3.28 -7.27
CA GLU A 65 8.66 4.22 -8.41
C GLU A 65 9.75 5.29 -8.32
N SER A 66 10.03 5.80 -7.12
CA SER A 66 11.11 6.75 -6.85
C SER A 66 12.48 6.22 -7.30
N ILE A 67 12.71 4.91 -7.14
CA ILE A 67 13.92 4.23 -7.62
C ILE A 67 13.84 3.97 -9.12
N MET A 68 12.70 3.53 -9.63
CA MET A 68 12.48 3.34 -11.07
C MET A 68 12.70 4.62 -11.87
N GLY A 69 12.41 5.78 -11.28
CA GLY A 69 12.69 7.10 -11.86
C GLY A 69 14.18 7.38 -12.07
N THR A 70 15.08 6.64 -11.41
CA THR A 70 16.53 6.74 -11.61
C THR A 70 17.09 5.81 -12.68
N LEU A 71 16.29 4.86 -13.18
CA LEU A 71 16.69 3.96 -14.25
C LEU A 71 16.51 4.66 -15.61
N GLU A 72 17.45 4.41 -16.51
CA GLU A 72 17.32 4.77 -17.93
C GLU A 72 16.08 4.09 -18.53
N ASP A 73 15.44 4.78 -19.48
CA ASP A 73 14.32 4.21 -20.19
C ASP A 73 14.78 3.02 -21.03
N GLY A 74 14.12 1.87 -20.84
CA GLY A 74 14.53 0.65 -21.49
C GLY A 74 13.70 -0.58 -21.07
N PRO A 75 14.02 -1.75 -21.62
CA PRO A 75 13.24 -2.97 -21.44
C PRO A 75 13.06 -3.37 -19.96
N ILE A 76 14.09 -3.16 -19.15
CA ILE A 76 14.08 -3.49 -17.71
C ILE A 76 13.10 -2.59 -16.97
N LYS A 77 13.19 -1.26 -17.17
CA LYS A 77 12.29 -0.29 -16.56
C LYS A 77 10.85 -0.58 -16.94
N ASN A 78 10.58 -0.79 -18.23
CA ASN A 78 9.24 -1.08 -18.74
C ASN A 78 8.65 -2.37 -18.16
N THR A 79 9.48 -3.41 -18.01
CA THR A 79 9.06 -4.70 -17.45
C THR A 79 8.71 -4.57 -15.97
N ILE A 80 9.55 -3.90 -15.18
CA ILE A 80 9.30 -3.71 -13.75
C ILE A 80 8.08 -2.81 -13.54
N THR A 81 7.95 -1.70 -14.28
CA THR A 81 6.79 -0.81 -14.20
C THR A 81 5.50 -1.53 -14.55
N SER A 82 5.45 -2.24 -15.69
CA SER A 82 4.24 -2.99 -16.08
C SER A 82 3.86 -4.05 -15.04
N TYR A 83 4.85 -4.70 -14.43
CA TYR A 83 4.62 -5.65 -13.36
C TYR A 83 4.07 -4.97 -12.10
N MET A 84 4.65 -3.84 -11.69
CA MET A 84 4.18 -3.05 -10.54
C MET A 84 2.74 -2.58 -10.73
N ASP A 85 2.40 -2.07 -11.91
CA ASP A 85 1.05 -1.59 -12.23
C ASP A 85 0.02 -2.72 -12.11
N LYS A 86 0.36 -3.90 -12.63
CA LYS A 86 -0.50 -5.08 -12.54
C LYS A 86 -0.73 -5.49 -11.08
N GLU A 87 0.34 -5.61 -10.29
CA GLU A 87 0.22 -6.00 -8.87
C GLU A 87 -0.53 -4.95 -8.05
N SER A 88 -0.36 -3.66 -8.39
CA SER A 88 -1.08 -2.55 -7.76
C SER A 88 -2.57 -2.61 -8.05
N GLN A 89 -2.96 -2.81 -9.31
CA GLN A 89 -4.36 -2.99 -9.73
C GLN A 89 -5.01 -4.20 -9.06
N GLU A 90 -4.29 -5.34 -9.00
CA GLU A 90 -4.78 -6.55 -8.35
C GLU A 90 -4.99 -6.33 -6.84
N PHE A 91 -4.04 -5.68 -6.18
CA PHE A 91 -4.15 -5.34 -4.75
C PHE A 91 -5.32 -4.39 -4.47
N ASP A 92 -5.44 -3.31 -5.23
CA ASP A 92 -6.54 -2.35 -5.10
C ASP A 92 -7.89 -3.02 -5.32
N SER A 93 -8.01 -3.89 -6.34
CA SER A 93 -9.23 -4.65 -6.58
C SER A 93 -9.57 -5.56 -5.40
N LYS A 94 -8.60 -6.30 -4.86
CA LYS A 94 -8.81 -7.18 -3.69
C LYS A 94 -9.29 -6.40 -2.47
N VAL A 95 -8.65 -5.28 -2.13
CA VAL A 95 -9.02 -4.49 -0.96
C VAL A 95 -10.39 -3.81 -1.13
N ASN A 96 -10.70 -3.31 -2.34
CA ASN A 96 -12.01 -2.74 -2.63
C ASN A 96 -13.12 -3.80 -2.56
N ASN A 97 -12.89 -4.99 -3.11
CA ASN A 97 -13.86 -6.10 -3.02
C ASN A 97 -14.13 -6.48 -1.55
N LEU A 98 -13.10 -6.54 -0.71
CA LEU A 98 -13.29 -6.79 0.73
C LEU A 98 -14.11 -5.69 1.41
N LYS A 99 -13.90 -4.42 1.04
CA LYS A 99 -14.66 -3.29 1.55
C LYS A 99 -16.13 -3.36 1.14
N ASP A 100 -16.39 -3.74 -0.11
CA ASP A 100 -17.74 -3.93 -0.65
C ASP A 100 -18.45 -5.11 0.01
N GLU A 101 -17.79 -6.27 0.10
CA GLU A 101 -18.30 -7.45 0.79
C GLU A 101 -18.65 -7.15 2.25
N PHE A 102 -17.77 -6.44 2.96
CA PHE A 102 -18.01 -6.02 4.33
C PHE A 102 -19.20 -5.05 4.46
N THR A 103 -19.30 -4.09 3.55
CA THR A 103 -20.41 -3.11 3.52
C THR A 103 -21.74 -3.80 3.22
N LEU A 104 -21.76 -4.81 2.36
CA LEU A 104 -22.96 -5.60 2.07
C LEU A 104 -23.35 -6.50 3.24
N ALA A 105 -22.39 -7.20 3.83
CA ALA A 105 -22.61 -8.11 4.95
C ALA A 105 -23.16 -7.39 6.19
N THR A 106 -22.64 -6.20 6.49
CA THR A 106 -23.06 -5.40 7.64
C THR A 106 -24.46 -4.81 7.52
N LYS A 107 -24.96 -4.61 6.28
CA LYS A 107 -26.37 -4.26 6.02
C LYS A 107 -27.33 -5.42 6.28
N VAL A 108 -26.87 -6.65 6.09
CA VAL A 108 -27.67 -7.84 6.33
C VAL A 108 -27.60 -8.19 7.81
N HIS A 109 -26.49 -8.74 8.31
CA HIS A 109 -26.26 -9.03 9.74
C HIS A 109 -24.76 -8.93 10.07
N PRO A 110 -24.32 -8.11 11.05
CA PRO A 110 -22.92 -8.01 11.43
C PRO A 110 -22.45 -9.25 12.20
N HIS A 111 -21.90 -10.23 11.49
CA HIS A 111 -21.35 -11.44 12.10
C HIS A 111 -19.85 -11.33 12.36
N LYS A 112 -19.42 -11.68 13.57
CA LYS A 112 -18.00 -11.72 14.00
C LYS A 112 -17.08 -12.52 13.06
N HIS A 113 -17.60 -13.57 12.43
CA HIS A 113 -16.85 -14.41 11.49
C HIS A 113 -16.47 -13.64 10.21
N ILE A 114 -17.33 -12.73 9.75
CA ILE A 114 -17.07 -11.92 8.55
C ILE A 114 -15.94 -10.94 8.85
N VAL A 115 -15.96 -10.31 10.03
CA VAL A 115 -14.90 -9.37 10.47
C VAL A 115 -13.53 -10.05 10.47
N ILE A 116 -13.41 -11.25 11.07
CA ILE A 116 -12.14 -11.98 11.13
C ILE A 116 -11.64 -12.33 9.72
N GLY A 117 -12.54 -12.78 8.84
CA GLY A 117 -12.21 -13.07 7.44
C GLY A 117 -11.66 -11.83 6.72
N ILE A 118 -12.36 -10.70 6.80
CA ILE A 118 -11.94 -9.44 6.17
C ILE A 118 -10.56 -8.99 6.66
N LEU A 119 -10.31 -9.03 7.97
CA LEU A 119 -9.02 -8.65 8.54
C LEU A 119 -7.89 -9.57 8.05
N TYR A 120 -8.12 -10.89 8.03
CA TYR A 120 -7.15 -11.86 7.56
C TYR A 120 -6.83 -11.69 6.07
N TYR A 121 -7.85 -11.61 5.21
CA TYR A 121 -7.67 -11.47 3.77
C TYR A 121 -7.06 -10.12 3.40
N GLY A 122 -7.46 -9.03 4.09
CA GLY A 122 -6.87 -7.71 3.90
C GLY A 122 -5.37 -7.73 4.23
N THR A 123 -5.01 -8.24 5.40
CA THR A 123 -3.60 -8.34 5.83
C THR A 123 -2.76 -9.18 4.87
N THR A 124 -3.27 -10.36 4.49
CA THR A 124 -2.59 -11.27 3.57
C THR A 124 -2.39 -10.64 2.19
N SER A 125 -3.39 -9.92 1.69
CA SER A 125 -3.30 -9.21 0.39
C SER A 125 -2.25 -8.10 0.43
N ALA A 126 -2.23 -7.31 1.51
CA ALA A 126 -1.24 -6.25 1.69
C ALA A 126 0.18 -6.83 1.86
N GLU A 127 0.35 -7.87 2.66
CA GLU A 127 1.64 -8.54 2.84
C GLU A 127 2.17 -9.08 1.50
N SER A 128 1.30 -9.77 0.74
CA SER A 128 1.64 -10.27 -0.59
C SER A 128 2.11 -9.11 -1.48
N TYR A 129 1.33 -8.04 -1.59
CA TYR A 129 1.68 -6.90 -2.42
C TYR A 129 3.00 -6.23 -2.01
N VAL A 130 3.21 -5.99 -0.72
CA VAL A 130 4.47 -5.42 -0.19
C VAL A 130 5.67 -6.31 -0.53
N ARG A 131 5.54 -7.64 -0.44
CA ARG A 131 6.60 -8.57 -0.85
C ARG A 131 6.95 -8.41 -2.34
N GLN A 132 5.96 -8.14 -3.20
CA GLN A 132 6.17 -7.93 -4.63
C GLN A 132 6.89 -6.60 -4.88
N MET A 133 6.49 -5.52 -4.19
CA MET A 133 7.20 -4.23 -4.24
C MET A 133 8.66 -4.36 -3.80
N ILE A 134 8.94 -5.15 -2.75
CA ILE A 134 10.31 -5.44 -2.33
C ILE A 134 11.10 -6.19 -3.42
N LYS A 135 10.46 -7.13 -4.15
CA LYS A 135 11.11 -7.82 -5.27
C LYS A 135 11.42 -6.85 -6.41
N CYS A 136 10.48 -5.98 -6.79
CA CYS A 136 10.69 -4.94 -7.81
C CYS A 136 11.86 -4.02 -7.44
N HIS A 137 11.86 -3.52 -6.20
CA HIS A 137 12.97 -2.72 -5.67
C HIS A 137 14.31 -3.46 -5.82
N LYS A 138 14.39 -4.71 -5.36
CA LYS A 138 15.63 -5.52 -5.45
C LYS A 138 16.05 -5.78 -6.89
N ALA A 139 15.11 -5.97 -7.80
CA ALA A 139 15.38 -6.15 -9.22
C ALA A 139 15.88 -4.87 -9.89
N ALA A 140 15.45 -3.69 -9.43
CA ALA A 140 15.90 -2.41 -9.95
C ALA A 140 17.30 -2.01 -9.47
N LEU A 141 17.69 -2.39 -8.24
CA LEU A 141 18.96 -1.98 -7.61
C LEU A 141 20.22 -2.17 -8.47
N PRO A 142 20.44 -3.31 -9.17
CA PRO A 142 21.64 -3.53 -9.99
C PRO A 142 21.71 -2.65 -11.24
N HIS A 143 20.62 -1.95 -11.58
CA HIS A 143 20.49 -1.14 -12.80
C HIS A 143 20.42 0.37 -12.50
N ILE A 144 20.53 0.76 -11.24
CA ILE A 144 20.76 2.15 -10.84
C ILE A 144 22.23 2.44 -11.17
N GLY A 145 22.47 3.46 -11.99
CA GLY A 145 23.77 3.73 -12.63
C GLY A 145 25.01 3.51 -11.76
N GLY A 146 26.00 2.83 -12.37
CA GLY A 146 27.42 2.97 -12.03
C GLY A 146 28.05 4.13 -12.80
#